data_AF-A0A1B9AGV5-F1
#
_entry.id   AF-A0A1B9AGV5-F1
#
_cell.length_a   1.000
_cell.length_b   1.000
_cell.length_c   1.000
_cell.angle_alpha   90.00
_cell.angle_beta   90.00
_cell.angle_gamma   90.00
#
_symmetry.space_group_name_H-M   'P 1'
#
loop_
_entity.id
_entity.type
_entity.pdbx_description
1 polymer ?
#
loop_
_entity_poly.entity_id
_entity_poly.type
_entity_poly.pdbx_seq_one_letter_code
_entity_poly.pdbx_strand_id
1 'polypeptide(L)'
;MDIVENLSWLELIILILASYRLTHLIVFDKITEFIRKPFMKKKRINTAHGSEVKSVPKNMFGYLLNCYWCAGVWSAILFGGLYILFPNFALIVAFIFAIAGGQSIIETFVGVNIKKVAYYSALEHEKKDAPAAPPKENPKG
;
A
#
# COMPACT_ATOMS: atom_id res chain seq x y z
N MET A 1 12.52 8.89 -29.30
CA MET A 1 12.93 9.56 -28.03
C MET A 1 12.00 10.72 -27.73
N ASP A 2 11.46 11.37 -28.78
CA ASP A 2 10.60 12.55 -28.80
C ASP A 2 9.35 12.46 -27.91
N ILE A 3 8.82 11.25 -27.71
CA ILE A 3 7.64 10.98 -26.87
C ILE A 3 7.90 11.29 -25.39
N VAL A 4 9.13 11.06 -24.90
CA VAL A 4 9.51 11.32 -23.50
C VAL A 4 9.86 12.79 -23.29
N GLU A 5 10.37 13.47 -24.31
CA GLU A 5 10.74 14.89 -24.25
C GLU A 5 9.51 15.81 -24.27
N ASN A 6 8.40 15.38 -24.89
CA ASN A 6 7.14 16.12 -24.95
C ASN A 6 6.18 15.80 -23.78
N LEU A 7 6.65 15.14 -22.74
CA LEU A 7 5.81 14.75 -21.61
C LEU A 7 5.42 15.98 -20.79
N SER A 8 4.12 16.24 -20.72
CA SER A 8 3.58 17.28 -19.84
C SER A 8 3.70 16.84 -18.38
N TRP A 9 3.91 17.81 -17.49
CA TRP A 9 3.86 17.58 -16.04
C TRP A 9 2.57 16.89 -15.58
N LEU A 10 1.45 17.12 -16.26
CA LEU A 10 0.18 16.44 -15.99
C LEU A 10 0.22 14.95 -16.35
N GLU A 11 0.82 14.60 -17.48
CA GLU A 11 0.95 13.20 -17.92
C GLU A 11 1.84 12.42 -16.96
N LEU A 12 2.91 13.05 -16.48
CA LEU A 12 3.79 12.48 -15.46
C LEU A 12 3.01 12.17 -14.18
N ILE A 13 2.20 13.11 -13.69
CA ILE A 13 1.34 12.92 -12.52
C ILE A 13 0.35 11.78 -12.75
N ILE A 14 -0.31 11.73 -13.91
CA ILE A 14 -1.24 10.66 -14.28
C ILE A 14 -0.54 9.30 -14.25
N LEU A 15 0.63 9.17 -14.87
CA LEU A 15 1.40 7.92 -14.88
C LEU A 15 1.84 7.48 -13.48
N ILE A 16 2.22 8.43 -12.61
CA ILE A 16 2.57 8.16 -11.22
C ILE A 16 1.34 7.64 -10.45
N LEU A 17 0.20 8.32 -10.52
CA LEU A 17 -1.03 7.87 -9.85
C LEU A 17 -1.53 6.52 -10.40
N ALA A 18 -1.40 6.32 -11.70
CA ALA A 18 -1.79 5.07 -12.35
C ALA A 18 -0.92 3.90 -11.88
N SER A 19 0.41 4.09 -11.88
CA SER A 19 1.37 3.10 -11.38
C SER A 19 1.15 2.78 -9.91
N TYR A 20 0.88 3.80 -9.08
CA TYR A 20 0.52 3.61 -7.66
C TYR A 20 -0.73 2.74 -7.51
N ARG A 21 -1.82 3.08 -8.23
CA ARG A 21 -3.06 2.32 -8.14
C ARG A 21 -2.89 0.89 -8.64
N LEU A 22 -2.17 0.69 -9.73
CA LEU A 22 -1.88 -0.64 -10.26
C LEU A 22 -1.04 -1.48 -9.29
N THR A 23 -0.03 -0.88 -8.64
CA THR A 23 0.78 -1.55 -7.62
C THR A 23 -0.06 -1.98 -6.42
N HIS A 24 -0.93 -1.08 -5.95
CA HIS A 24 -1.85 -1.39 -4.87
C HIS A 24 -2.82 -2.52 -5.24
N LEU A 25 -3.28 -2.55 -6.49
CA LEU A 25 -4.12 -3.62 -7.02
C LEU A 25 -3.34 -4.94 -7.08
N ILE A 26 -2.11 -4.96 -7.58
CA ILE A 26 -1.31 -6.19 -7.64
C ILE A 26 -0.97 -6.75 -6.25
N VAL A 27 -0.63 -5.88 -5.29
CA VAL A 27 -0.14 -6.30 -3.97
C VAL A 27 -1.30 -6.64 -3.02
N PHE A 28 -2.38 -5.87 -3.04
CA PHE A 28 -3.48 -6.00 -2.08
C PHE A 28 -4.74 -6.63 -2.67
N ASP A 29 -4.88 -6.75 -3.99
CA ASP A 29 -6.07 -7.35 -4.58
C ASP A 29 -6.08 -8.87 -4.43
N LYS A 30 -7.18 -9.35 -3.86
CA LYS A 30 -7.50 -10.75 -3.63
C LYS A 30 -7.70 -11.53 -4.93
N ILE A 31 -8.00 -10.87 -6.04
CA ILE A 31 -8.07 -11.48 -7.38
C ILE A 31 -6.74 -12.15 -7.76
N THR A 32 -5.61 -11.60 -7.33
CA THR A 32 -4.30 -12.23 -7.53
C THR A 32 -4.04 -13.39 -6.56
N GLU A 33 -4.94 -13.72 -5.62
CA GLU A 33 -4.74 -14.83 -4.68
C GLU A 33 -4.62 -16.18 -5.42
N PHE A 34 -5.29 -16.32 -6.57
CA PHE A 34 -5.16 -17.48 -7.46
C PHE A 34 -3.77 -17.57 -8.11
N ILE A 35 -3.17 -16.42 -8.42
CA ILE A 35 -1.79 -16.27 -8.86
C ILE A 35 -0.82 -16.43 -7.68
N ARG A 36 -1.17 -16.00 -6.47
CA ARG A 36 -0.34 -16.04 -5.25
C ARG A 36 -0.18 -17.46 -4.69
N LYS A 37 -1.23 -18.28 -4.74
CA LYS A 37 -1.25 -19.69 -4.26
C LYS A 37 -0.13 -20.57 -4.84
N PRO A 38 0.14 -20.61 -6.16
CA PRO A 38 1.23 -21.41 -6.71
C PRO A 38 2.63 -20.88 -6.34
N PHE A 39 2.78 -19.58 -6.02
CA PHE A 39 4.07 -18.97 -5.69
C PHE A 39 4.39 -18.93 -4.19
N MET A 40 3.48 -19.35 -3.32
CA MET A 40 3.70 -19.47 -1.87
C MET A 40 3.84 -20.94 -1.47
N LYS A 41 4.98 -21.32 -0.86
CA LYS A 41 5.15 -22.66 -0.27
C LYS A 41 4.88 -22.55 1.23
N LYS A 42 3.89 -23.28 1.74
CA LYS A 42 3.76 -23.50 3.18
C LYS A 42 4.95 -24.37 3.61
N LYS A 43 5.92 -23.81 4.33
CA LYS A 43 7.08 -24.56 4.82
C LYS A 43 6.92 -24.59 6.33
N ARG A 44 6.67 -25.79 6.90
CA ARG A 44 6.68 -25.95 8.35
C ARG A 44 8.12 -25.72 8.81
N ILE A 45 8.32 -24.69 9.63
CA ILE A 45 9.60 -24.47 10.28
C ILE A 45 9.41 -25.05 11.69
N ASN A 46 10.10 -26.15 11.97
CA ASN A 46 10.14 -26.70 13.32
C ASN A 46 11.12 -25.83 14.13
N THR A 47 10.57 -24.91 14.93
CA THR A 47 11.34 -24.21 15.96
C THR A 47 11.19 -24.97 17.28
N ALA A 48 12.19 -24.87 18.16
CA ALA A 48 12.30 -25.62 19.42
C ALA A 48 11.09 -25.46 20.39
N HIS A 49 10.16 -24.53 20.14
CA HIS A 49 8.99 -24.27 20.98
C HIS A 49 7.63 -24.63 20.33
N GLY A 50 7.63 -25.32 19.19
CA GLY A 50 6.39 -25.76 18.53
C GLY A 50 6.41 -25.50 17.03
N SER A 51 5.65 -26.31 16.28
CA SER A 51 5.61 -26.23 14.82
C SER A 51 4.77 -25.05 14.35
N GLU A 52 5.39 -23.94 13.94
CA GLU A 52 4.71 -22.84 13.28
C GLU A 52 4.67 -23.05 11.75
N VAL A 53 3.47 -22.91 11.17
CA VAL A 53 3.28 -22.96 9.72
C VAL A 53 3.49 -21.54 9.16
N LYS A 54 4.73 -21.18 8.82
CA LYS A 54 5.01 -19.93 8.09
C LYS A 54 4.91 -20.13 6.57
N SER A 55 4.17 -19.25 5.90
CA SER A 55 4.14 -19.18 4.44
C SER A 55 5.40 -18.48 3.95
N VAL A 56 6.29 -19.20 3.26
CA VAL A 56 7.50 -18.63 2.65
C VAL A 56 7.36 -18.57 1.13
N PRO A 57 7.82 -17.49 0.49
CA PRO A 57 7.78 -17.37 -0.97
C PRO A 57 8.61 -18.48 -1.64
N LYS A 58 8.05 -19.09 -2.69
CA LYS A 58 8.64 -20.26 -3.38
C LYS A 58 9.54 -19.87 -4.56
N ASN A 59 9.22 -18.77 -5.24
CA ASN A 59 9.84 -18.30 -6.49
C ASN A 59 10.10 -16.78 -6.44
N MET A 60 10.87 -16.26 -7.40
CA MET A 60 11.15 -14.82 -7.59
C MET A 60 9.87 -13.96 -7.68
N PHE A 61 8.82 -14.46 -8.32
CA PHE A 61 7.50 -13.81 -8.37
C PHE A 61 6.81 -13.71 -6.99
N GLY A 62 7.03 -14.68 -6.10
CA GLY A 62 6.55 -14.62 -4.71
C GLY A 62 7.32 -13.64 -3.83
N TYR A 63 8.56 -13.30 -4.21
CA TYR A 63 9.35 -12.24 -3.58
C TYR A 63 8.94 -10.86 -4.13
N LEU A 64 8.68 -10.77 -5.45
CA LEU A 64 8.11 -9.58 -6.11
C LEU A 64 6.76 -9.16 -5.49
N LEU A 65 5.86 -10.12 -5.25
CA LEU A 65 4.54 -9.86 -4.65
C LEU A 65 4.61 -9.54 -3.15
N ASN A 66 5.67 -9.96 -2.46
CA ASN A 66 5.93 -9.53 -1.07
C ASN A 66 6.58 -8.14 -1.01
N CYS A 67 7.33 -7.76 -2.03
CA CYS A 67 8.03 -6.49 -2.08
C CYS A 67 7.22 -5.45 -2.84
N TYR A 68 6.54 -4.58 -2.08
CA TYR A 68 5.77 -3.47 -2.63
C TYR A 68 6.57 -2.59 -3.61
N TRP A 69 7.87 -2.41 -3.33
CA TRP A 69 8.76 -1.64 -4.21
C TRP A 69 8.98 -2.32 -5.57
N CYS A 70 9.18 -3.64 -5.59
CA CYS A 70 9.35 -4.37 -6.85
C CYS A 70 8.08 -4.32 -7.70
N ALA A 71 6.92 -4.53 -7.09
CA ALA A 71 5.64 -4.39 -7.79
C ALA A 71 5.45 -2.97 -8.38
N GLY A 72 5.95 -1.94 -7.69
CA GLY A 72 6.00 -0.56 -8.18
C GLY A 72 6.88 -0.38 -9.41
N VAL A 73 8.10 -0.92 -9.40
CA VAL A 73 9.03 -0.86 -10.55
C VAL A 73 8.42 -1.56 -11.77
N TRP A 74 7.83 -2.74 -11.60
CA TRP A 74 7.17 -3.45 -12.70
C TRP A 74 5.96 -2.71 -13.25
N SER A 75 5.16 -2.08 -12.38
CA SER A 75 4.03 -1.25 -12.79
C SER A 75 4.49 -0.02 -13.59
N ALA A 76 5.58 0.63 -13.16
CA ALA A 76 6.18 1.75 -13.87
C ALA A 76 6.76 1.33 -15.24
N ILE A 77 7.45 0.19 -15.31
CA ILE A 77 7.95 -0.37 -16.57
C ILE A 77 6.79 -0.70 -17.51
N LEU A 78 5.69 -1.25 -16.99
CA LEU A 78 4.52 -1.59 -17.80
C LEU A 78 3.89 -0.34 -18.42
N PHE A 79 3.60 0.70 -17.62
CA PHE A 79 3.03 1.94 -18.14
C PHE A 79 4.01 2.71 -19.03
N GLY A 80 5.29 2.79 -18.65
CA GLY A 80 6.32 3.44 -19.46
C GLY A 80 6.56 2.72 -20.79
N GLY A 81 6.59 1.39 -20.77
CA GLY A 81 6.71 0.57 -21.97
C GLY A 81 5.48 0.67 -22.89
N LEU A 82 4.27 0.65 -22.31
CA LEU A 82 3.04 0.89 -23.07
C LEU A 82 3.03 2.29 -23.68
N TYR A 83 3.53 3.30 -22.98
CA TYR A 83 3.60 4.66 -23.47
C TYR A 83 4.55 4.81 -24.66
N ILE A 84 5.66 4.08 -24.66
CA ILE A 84 6.61 4.05 -25.78
C ILE A 84 6.02 3.33 -27.00
N LEU A 85 5.29 2.24 -26.80
CA LEU A 85 4.71 1.45 -27.90
C LEU A 85 3.42 2.08 -28.48
N PHE A 86 2.53 2.55 -27.60
CA PHE A 86 1.21 3.07 -27.94
C PHE A 86 0.81 4.23 -27.00
N PRO A 87 1.35 5.46 -27.19
CA PRO A 87 1.20 6.57 -26.25
C PRO A 87 -0.26 6.95 -26.01
N ASN A 88 -1.08 7.05 -27.07
CA ASN A 88 -2.51 7.39 -26.95
C ASN A 88 -3.28 6.39 -26.08
N PHE A 89 -3.05 5.09 -26.29
CA PHE A 89 -3.74 4.04 -25.54
C PHE A 89 -3.25 3.98 -24.09
N ALA A 90 -1.93 4.06 -23.90
CA ALA A 90 -1.32 4.06 -22.57
C ALA A 90 -1.83 5.20 -21.70
N LEU A 91 -1.98 6.40 -22.27
CA LEU A 91 -2.47 7.58 -21.57
C LEU A 91 -3.94 7.41 -21.17
N ILE A 92 -4.80 6.88 -22.05
CA ILE A 92 -6.20 6.58 -21.72
C ILE A 92 -6.30 5.58 -20.55
N VAL A 93 -5.54 4.48 -20.62
CA VAL A 93 -5.54 3.47 -19.54
C VAL A 93 -4.98 4.06 -18.24
N ALA A 94 -3.87 4.80 -18.32
CA ALA A 94 -3.27 5.46 -17.18
C ALA A 94 -4.23 6.48 -16.56
N PHE A 95 -4.97 7.23 -17.38
CA PHE A 95 -5.95 8.21 -16.91
C PHE A 95 -7.07 7.56 -16.09
N ILE A 96 -7.62 6.44 -16.54
CA ILE A 96 -8.64 5.68 -15.80
C ILE A 96 -8.07 5.20 -14.46
N PHE A 97 -6.86 4.62 -14.46
CA PHE A 97 -6.20 4.18 -13.23
C PHE A 97 -5.84 5.33 -12.30
N ALA A 98 -5.48 6.49 -12.84
CA ALA A 98 -5.13 7.69 -12.07
C ALA A 98 -6.35 8.26 -11.35
N ILE A 99 -7.53 8.27 -11.99
CA ILE A 99 -8.78 8.68 -11.34
C ILE A 99 -9.07 7.75 -10.14
N ALA A 100 -9.00 6.44 -10.34
CA ALA A 100 -9.19 5.46 -9.26
C ALA A 100 -8.14 5.60 -8.15
N GLY A 101 -6.89 5.92 -8.50
CA GLY A 101 -5.81 6.25 -7.57
C GLY A 101 -6.14 7.49 -6.74
N GLY A 102 -6.59 8.57 -7.39
CA GLY A 102 -6.98 9.82 -6.74
C GLY A 102 -8.13 9.64 -5.77
N GLN A 103 -9.16 8.86 -6.15
CA GLN A 103 -10.26 8.50 -5.25
C GLN A 103 -9.77 7.81 -3.98
N SER A 104 -8.81 6.88 -4.13
CA SER A 104 -8.27 6.12 -3.00
C SER A 104 -7.46 7.00 -2.03
N ILE A 105 -6.73 7.99 -2.58
CA ILE A 105 -5.99 8.98 -1.78
C ILE A 105 -6.98 9.84 -0.98
N ILE A 106 -8.04 10.33 -1.62
CA ILE A 106 -9.08 11.13 -0.97
C ILE A 106 -9.77 10.33 0.15
N GLU A 107 -10.16 9.08 -0.13
CA GLU A 107 -10.80 8.21 0.86
C GLU A 107 -9.88 7.95 2.06
N THR A 108 -8.60 7.70 1.82
CA THR A 108 -7.62 7.50 2.89
C THR A 108 -7.47 8.76 3.73
N PHE A 109 -7.37 9.93 3.11
CA PHE A 109 -7.29 11.20 3.83
C PHE A 109 -8.53 11.44 4.70
N VAL A 110 -9.73 11.31 4.13
CA VAL A 110 -10.98 11.53 4.88
C VAL A 110 -11.14 10.49 5.99
N GLY A 111 -10.90 9.21 5.68
CA GLY A 111 -11.01 8.11 6.64
C GLY A 111 -10.03 8.20 7.80
N VAL A 112 -8.78 8.61 7.55
CA VAL A 112 -7.77 8.80 8.61
C VAL A 112 -8.15 9.99 9.50
N ASN A 113 -8.62 11.10 8.94
CA ASN A 113 -9.00 12.27 9.73
C ASN A 113 -10.17 11.95 10.69
N ILE A 114 -11.21 11.25 10.21
CA ILE A 114 -12.36 10.87 11.05
C ILE A 114 -11.94 9.94 12.18
N LYS A 115 -11.12 8.90 11.89
CA LYS A 115 -10.62 7.97 12.92
C LYS A 115 -9.76 8.68 13.97
N LYS A 116 -8.96 9.65 13.54
CA LYS A 116 -8.09 10.41 14.44
C LYS A 116 -8.90 11.27 15.40
N VAL A 117 -9.95 11.93 14.92
CA VAL A 117 -10.88 12.71 15.76
C VAL A 117 -11.58 11.80 16.76
N ALA A 118 -12.09 10.64 16.33
CA ALA A 118 -12.73 9.66 17.21
C ALA A 118 -11.78 9.08 18.27
N TYR A 119 -10.50 8.89 17.92
CA TYR A 119 -9.48 8.44 18.86
C TYR A 119 -9.18 9.50 19.94
N TYR A 120 -9.03 10.78 19.54
CA TYR A 120 -8.78 11.85 20.51
C TYR A 120 -9.98 12.13 21.41
N SER A 121 -11.21 12.07 20.90
CA SER A 121 -12.40 12.24 21.74
C SER A 121 -12.53 11.13 22.78
N ALA A 122 -12.23 9.88 22.43
CA ALA A 122 -12.24 8.76 23.38
C ALA A 122 -11.23 8.95 24.53
N LEU A 123 -10.02 9.44 24.23
CA LEU A 123 -9.01 9.76 25.25
C LEU A 123 -9.43 10.92 26.16
N GLU A 124 -10.12 11.92 25.63
CA GLU A 124 -10.64 13.04 26.43
C GLU A 124 -11.73 12.58 27.41
N HIS A 125 -12.59 11.63 27.01
CA HIS A 125 -13.58 11.04 27.89
C HIS A 125 -12.93 10.20 29.00
N GLU A 126 -11.99 9.32 28.66
CA GLU A 126 -11.26 8.51 29.67
C GLU A 126 -10.53 9.39 30.69
N LYS A 127 -9.94 10.52 30.26
CA LYS A 127 -9.27 11.47 31.15
C LYS A 127 -10.24 12.27 32.03
N LYS A 128 -11.46 12.53 31.58
CA LYS A 128 -12.50 13.23 32.38
C LYS A 128 -13.16 12.32 33.41
N ASP A 129 -13.29 11.04 33.09
CA ASP A 129 -13.90 10.04 33.98
C ASP A 129 -12.88 9.38 34.94
N ALA A 130 -11.58 9.68 34.78
CA ALA A 130 -10.53 9.21 35.68
C ALA A 130 -10.62 9.89 37.06
N PRO A 131 -10.73 9.14 38.17
CA PRO A 131 -10.71 9.72 39.52
C PRO A 131 -9.38 10.43 39.77
N ALA A 132 -9.43 11.60 40.41
CA ALA A 132 -8.26 12.39 40.78
C ALA A 132 -7.23 11.50 41.51
N ALA A 133 -6.05 11.33 40.91
CA ALA A 133 -4.99 10.52 41.49
C ALA A 133 -4.57 11.11 42.85
N PRO A 134 -4.39 10.28 43.90
CA PRO A 134 -3.96 10.79 45.20
C PRO A 134 -2.56 11.43 45.10
N PRO A 135 -2.28 12.49 45.87
CA PRO A 135 -1.01 13.22 45.81
C PRO A 135 0.18 12.27 46.01
N LYS A 136 1.17 12.36 45.12
CA LYS A 136 2.42 11.59 45.23
C LYS A 136 3.18 12.04 46.47
N GLU A 137 3.24 11.19 47.49
CA GLU A 137 4.07 11.40 48.68
C GLU A 137 5.56 11.33 48.29
N ASN A 138 6.29 12.40 48.60
CA ASN A 138 7.71 12.57 48.27
C ASN A 138 8.56 11.75 49.27
N PRO A 139 9.39 10.79 48.82
CA PRO A 139 10.31 10.11 49.73
C PRO A 139 11.43 11.07 50.14
N LYS A 140 11.30 11.65 51.34
CA LYS A 140 12.43 12.18 52.11
C LYS A 140 13.31 11.00 52.55
N GLY A 141 14.60 11.08 52.26
CA GLY A 141 15.63 10.16 52.73
C GLY A 141 16.97 10.47 52.10
#